data_AF-A0A9Q0YDW0-F1
#
_entry.id   AF-A0A9Q0YDW0-F1
#
_cell.length_a   1.000
_cell.length_b   1.000
_cell.length_c   1.000
_cell.angle_alpha   90.00
_cell.angle_beta   90.00
_cell.angle_gamma   90.00
#
_symmetry.space_group_name_H-M   'P 1'
#
loop_
_entity.id
_entity.type
_entity.pdbx_description
1 polymer ?
#
loop_
_entity_poly.entity_id
_entity_poly.type
_entity_poly.pdbx_seq_one_letter_code
_entity_poly.pdbx_strand_id
1 'polypeptide(L)'
;MSSAPIKKRKLYDRLEEVSGYRIMDMKKFSAALLEIHVCKDGYLQIMEDTDAQKGLCCKFYLVCSKCLTGVPFRSSSLVAHDRSYDVNHRMTTAAAKIGIGRQSLTDLCYMMNMPGAPPVTESNCSTQP
;
A
#
# COMPACT_ATOMS: atom_id res chain seq x y z
N MET A 1 10.12 -18.36 45.45
CA MET A 1 10.63 -18.63 44.09
C MET A 1 10.98 -17.28 43.46
N SER A 2 12.28 -16.98 43.32
CA SER A 2 12.76 -15.72 42.74
C SER A 2 12.63 -15.83 41.21
N SER A 3 11.85 -14.94 40.58
CA SER A 3 11.75 -14.87 39.13
C SER A 3 13.02 -14.24 38.55
N ALA A 4 13.68 -14.97 37.66
CA ALA A 4 14.88 -14.48 37.00
C ALA A 4 14.57 -13.23 36.14
N PRO A 5 15.46 -12.22 36.11
CA PRO A 5 15.23 -11.01 35.34
C PRO A 5 15.24 -11.32 33.84
N ILE A 6 14.15 -11.00 33.14
CA ILE A 6 14.05 -11.10 31.68
C ILE A 6 15.09 -10.15 31.08
N LYS A 7 16.17 -10.69 30.52
CA LYS A 7 17.14 -9.91 29.73
C LYS A 7 16.42 -9.29 28.54
N LYS A 8 16.14 -7.98 28.60
CA LYS A 8 15.64 -7.20 27.46
C LYS A 8 16.75 -7.18 26.38
N ARG A 9 16.70 -8.11 25.41
CA ARG A 9 17.50 -7.97 24.18
C ARG A 9 17.11 -6.67 23.49
N LYS A 10 18.08 -5.92 22.97
CA LYS A 10 17.78 -4.72 22.19
C LYS A 10 16.98 -5.17 20.97
N LEU A 11 15.79 -4.61 20.77
CA LEU A 11 14.86 -5.04 19.72
C LEU A 11 15.52 -5.04 18.33
N TYR A 12 16.39 -4.06 18.10
CA TYR A 12 17.11 -3.82 16.86
C TYR A 12 18.01 -4.99 16.44
N ASP A 13 18.53 -5.78 17.38
CA ASP A 13 19.43 -6.91 17.09
C ASP A 13 18.72 -8.06 16.34
N ARG A 14 17.38 -8.02 16.22
CA ARG A 14 16.56 -9.00 15.50
C ARG A 14 15.84 -8.42 14.28
N LEU A 15 16.05 -7.15 13.97
CA LEU A 15 15.33 -6.46 12.90
C LEU A 15 16.26 -6.30 11.69
N GLU A 16 15.69 -6.52 10.51
CA GLU A 16 16.35 -6.25 9.23
C GLU A 16 15.65 -5.08 8.53
N GLU A 17 16.37 -4.43 7.61
CA GLU A 17 15.74 -3.46 6.74
C GLU A 17 14.64 -4.11 5.90
N VAL A 18 13.56 -3.35 5.65
CA VAL A 18 12.44 -3.85 4.87
C VAL A 18 12.89 -4.13 3.43
N SER A 19 13.03 -5.41 3.06
CA SER A 19 13.39 -5.85 1.71
C SER A 19 12.25 -6.61 1.03
N GLY A 20 11.97 -6.35 -0.25
CA GLY A 20 10.91 -7.00 -1.04
C GLY A 20 9.62 -6.16 -1.16
N TYR A 21 8.59 -6.71 -1.82
CA TYR A 21 7.36 -5.96 -2.15
C TYR A 21 6.24 -6.17 -1.12
N ARG A 22 5.63 -5.08 -0.66
CA ARG A 22 4.37 -5.07 0.10
C ARG A 22 3.35 -4.30 -0.74
N ILE A 23 2.07 -4.55 -0.54
CA ILE A 23 0.99 -3.78 -1.19
C ILE A 23 1.13 -2.27 -0.88
N MET A 24 1.81 -1.93 0.21
CA MET A 24 2.18 -0.57 0.60
C MET A 24 3.69 -0.32 0.42
N ASP A 25 4.01 0.81 -0.20
CA ASP A 25 5.35 1.39 -0.27
C ASP A 25 5.75 1.97 1.10
N MET A 26 6.50 1.17 1.85
CA MET A 26 6.92 1.52 3.21
C MET A 26 7.83 2.76 3.25
N LYS A 27 8.54 3.08 2.17
CA LYS A 27 9.37 4.29 2.11
C LYS A 27 8.49 5.53 2.02
N LYS A 28 7.46 5.51 1.18
CA LYS A 28 6.47 6.59 1.09
C LYS A 28 5.69 6.77 2.37
N PHE A 29 5.27 5.66 2.98
CA PHE A 29 4.56 5.71 4.26
C PHE A 29 5.46 6.29 5.36
N SER A 30 6.71 5.84 5.45
CA SER A 30 7.69 6.40 6.39
C SER A 30 7.96 7.88 6.14
N ALA A 31 8.07 8.32 4.89
CA ALA A 31 8.26 9.73 4.56
C ALA A 31 7.06 10.58 5.01
N ALA A 32 5.83 10.12 4.75
CA ALA A 32 4.62 10.80 5.19
C ALA A 32 4.54 10.91 6.73
N LEU A 33 4.96 9.87 7.45
CA LEU A 33 5.02 9.88 8.93
C LEU A 33 6.04 10.90 9.48
N LEU A 34 7.09 11.21 8.74
CA LEU A 34 8.07 12.23 9.13
C LEU A 34 7.58 13.66 8.86
N GLU A 35 6.71 13.83 7.87
CA GLU A 35 6.18 15.13 7.46
C GLU A 35 4.93 15.56 8.24
N ILE A 36 4.16 14.60 8.76
CA ILE A 36 2.87 14.92 9.39
C ILE A 36 3.03 15.67 10.72
N HIS A 37 2.28 16.76 10.85
CA HIS A 37 2.07 17.43 12.12
C HIS A 37 0.97 16.74 12.93
N VAL A 38 1.20 16.54 14.23
CA VAL A 38 0.15 16.13 15.19
C VAL A 38 0.11 17.12 16.35
N CYS A 39 -1.03 17.78 16.54
CA CYS A 39 -1.22 18.73 17.64
C CYS A 39 -1.10 18.06 19.01
N LYS A 40 -0.81 18.86 20.05
CA LYS A 40 -1.00 18.45 21.44
C LYS A 40 -2.47 18.04 21.66
N ASP A 41 -2.67 16.89 22.30
CA ASP A 41 -3.98 16.23 22.49
C ASP A 41 -4.68 15.80 21.19
N GLY A 42 -3.99 15.87 20.05
CA GLY A 42 -4.40 15.26 18.80
C GLY A 42 -3.84 13.85 18.66
N TYR A 43 -4.36 13.13 17.69
CA TYR A 43 -3.81 11.84 17.27
C TYR A 43 -3.80 11.74 15.76
N LEU A 44 -2.97 10.84 15.25
CA LEU A 44 -2.83 10.56 13.84
C LEU A 44 -4.00 9.68 13.37
N GLN A 45 -4.71 10.14 12.34
CA GLN A 45 -5.69 9.37 11.60
C GLN A 45 -5.15 9.05 10.22
N ILE A 46 -5.37 7.82 9.75
CA ILE A 46 -5.11 7.43 8.37
C ILE A 46 -6.47 7.42 7.67
N MET A 47 -6.61 8.27 6.66
CA MET A 47 -7.83 8.39 5.87
C MET A 47 -7.55 8.03 4.42
N GLU A 48 -8.52 7.45 3.73
CA GLU A 48 -8.42 7.11 2.31
C GLU A 48 -9.26 8.07 1.47
N ASP A 49 -8.70 8.52 0.35
CA ASP A 49 -9.38 9.29 -0.68
C ASP A 49 -9.87 8.33 -1.76
N THR A 50 -11.13 7.92 -1.61
CA THR A 50 -11.79 6.90 -2.46
C THR A 50 -11.99 7.39 -3.90
N ASP A 51 -12.10 8.70 -4.12
CA ASP A 51 -12.28 9.28 -5.45
C ASP A 51 -10.97 9.29 -6.25
N ALA A 52 -9.82 9.27 -5.57
CA ALA A 52 -8.50 9.28 -6.19
C ALA A 52 -7.86 7.87 -6.34
N GLN A 53 -8.66 6.82 -6.12
CA GLN A 53 -8.26 5.43 -6.22
C GLN A 53 -7.90 5.08 -7.68
N LYS A 54 -6.80 4.35 -7.88
CA LYS A 54 -6.35 3.90 -9.21
C LYS A 54 -6.04 2.41 -9.17
N GLY A 55 -7.09 1.58 -9.26
CA GLY A 55 -6.98 0.13 -9.08
C GLY A 55 -6.62 -0.21 -7.64
N LEU A 56 -5.55 -1.00 -7.46
CA LEU A 56 -5.00 -1.33 -6.14
C LEU A 56 -4.12 -0.23 -5.55
N CYS A 57 -3.85 0.86 -6.30
CA CYS A 57 -3.18 2.01 -5.74
C CYS A 57 -4.19 2.94 -5.05
N CYS A 58 -4.16 2.94 -3.72
CA CYS A 58 -4.90 3.87 -2.87
C CYS A 58 -4.13 5.18 -2.71
N LYS A 59 -4.87 6.25 -2.46
CA LYS A 59 -4.33 7.52 -1.99
C LYS A 59 -4.79 7.72 -0.54
N PHE A 60 -3.82 7.83 0.35
CA PHE A 60 -4.07 8.02 1.77
C PHE A 60 -3.68 9.43 2.20
N TYR A 61 -4.28 9.87 3.29
CA TYR A 61 -3.91 11.06 4.02
C TYR A 61 -3.60 10.68 5.46
N LEU A 62 -2.45 11.12 5.93
CA LEU A 62 -2.14 11.18 7.34
C LEU A 62 -2.72 12.49 7.87
N VAL A 63 -3.74 12.45 8.72
CA VAL A 63 -4.49 13.63 9.17
C VAL A 63 -4.40 13.76 10.68
N CYS A 64 -4.17 14.98 11.18
CA CYS A 64 -4.31 15.25 12.61
C CYS A 64 -5.79 15.41 12.98
N SER A 65 -6.26 14.69 14.00
CA SER A 65 -7.65 14.77 14.47
C SER A 65 -8.07 16.13 15.05
N LYS A 66 -7.13 17.04 15.33
CA LYS A 66 -7.40 18.37 15.92
C LYS A 66 -7.45 19.49 14.88
N CYS A 67 -6.35 19.72 14.18
CA CYS A 67 -6.25 20.81 13.20
C CYS A 67 -6.68 20.39 11.79
N LEU A 68 -6.97 19.11 11.56
CA LEU A 68 -7.41 18.54 10.28
C LEU A 68 -6.41 18.72 9.12
N THR A 69 -5.19 19.21 9.40
CA THR A 69 -4.12 19.26 8.42
C THR A 69 -3.60 17.85 8.17
N GLY A 70 -3.28 17.54 6.91
CA GLY A 70 -2.77 16.23 6.57
C GLY A 70 -1.77 16.21 5.43
N VAL A 71 -1.00 15.12 5.38
CA VAL A 71 0.01 14.83 4.35
C VAL A 71 -0.50 13.70 3.47
N PRO A 72 -0.62 13.91 2.15
CA PRO A 72 -1.02 12.85 1.23
C PRO A 72 0.14 11.91 0.91
N PHE A 73 -0.16 10.63 0.74
CA PHE A 73 0.78 9.67 0.14
C PHE A 73 0.01 8.61 -0.66
N ARG A 74 0.71 7.90 -1.55
CA ARG A 74 0.13 6.79 -2.32
C ARG A 74 0.70 5.46 -1.83
N SER A 75 -0.13 4.43 -1.86
CA SER A 75 0.27 3.06 -1.47
C SER A 75 1.34 2.47 -2.37
N SER A 76 1.51 2.98 -3.60
CA SER A 76 2.49 2.49 -4.56
C SER A 76 3.17 3.62 -5.32
N SER A 77 4.33 3.33 -5.88
CA SER A 77 5.04 4.19 -6.82
C SER A 77 4.50 4.04 -8.25
N LEU A 78 4.57 5.13 -9.02
CA LEU A 78 4.35 5.12 -10.46
C LEU A 78 5.50 4.38 -11.13
N VAL A 79 5.21 3.63 -12.19
CA VAL A 79 6.24 3.04 -13.04
C VAL A 79 6.77 4.12 -13.98
N ALA A 80 8.10 4.24 -14.11
CA ALA A 80 8.77 5.38 -14.78
C ALA A 80 8.33 5.66 -16.23
N HIS A 81 7.76 4.68 -16.92
CA HIS A 81 7.37 4.75 -18.33
C HIS A 81 5.89 4.41 -18.60
N ASP A 82 5.10 4.24 -17.54
CA ASP A 82 3.69 3.86 -17.65
C ASP A 82 2.81 4.83 -16.85
N ARG A 83 1.54 4.95 -17.23
CA ARG A 83 0.52 5.68 -16.45
C ARG A 83 -0.07 4.81 -15.32
N SER A 84 0.55 3.67 -15.02
CA SER A 84 0.15 2.71 -14.01
C SER A 84 1.09 2.68 -12.79
N TYR A 85 0.57 2.16 -11.69
CA TYR A 85 1.32 1.99 -10.44
C TYR A 85 1.92 0.59 -10.37
N ASP A 86 3.09 0.46 -9.72
CA ASP A 86 3.81 -0.82 -9.57
C ASP A 86 2.91 -1.92 -8.99
N VAL A 87 2.04 -1.58 -8.02
CA VAL A 87 1.05 -2.52 -7.46
C VAL A 87 0.12 -3.13 -8.51
N ASN A 88 -0.36 -2.32 -9.45
CA ASN A 88 -1.25 -2.79 -10.50
C ASN A 88 -0.48 -3.69 -11.47
N HIS A 89 0.71 -3.27 -11.90
CA HIS A 89 1.55 -4.03 -12.81
C HIS A 89 1.94 -5.40 -12.24
N ARG A 90 2.34 -5.45 -10.96
CA ARG A 90 2.66 -6.71 -10.28
C ARG A 90 1.45 -7.62 -10.18
N MET A 91 0.29 -7.08 -9.81
CA MET A 91 -0.90 -7.91 -9.65
C MET A 91 -1.40 -8.46 -10.98
N THR A 92 -1.44 -7.64 -12.04
CA THR A 92 -1.85 -8.10 -13.37
C THR A 92 -0.86 -9.10 -13.94
N THR A 93 0.45 -8.87 -13.78
CA THR A 93 1.49 -9.83 -14.20
C THR A 93 1.39 -11.15 -13.44
N ALA A 94 1.18 -11.09 -12.11
CA ALA A 94 1.00 -12.27 -11.29
C ALA A 94 -0.25 -13.06 -11.71
N ALA A 95 -1.39 -12.37 -11.86
CA ALA A 95 -2.65 -12.96 -12.32
C ALA A 95 -2.51 -13.64 -13.70
N ALA A 96 -1.84 -12.98 -14.65
CA ALA A 96 -1.58 -13.56 -15.96
C ALA A 96 -0.71 -14.83 -15.88
N LYS A 97 0.33 -14.82 -15.04
CA LYS A 97 1.23 -15.99 -14.86
C LYS A 97 0.54 -17.20 -14.23
N ILE A 98 -0.43 -16.98 -13.34
CA ILE A 98 -1.17 -18.03 -12.65
C ILE A 98 -2.48 -18.41 -13.36
N GLY A 99 -2.79 -17.80 -14.51
CA GLY A 99 -4.00 -18.08 -15.27
C GLY A 99 -5.29 -17.55 -14.62
N ILE A 100 -5.18 -16.55 -13.73
CA ILE A 100 -6.34 -15.93 -13.08
C ILE A 100 -6.86 -14.80 -13.96
N GLY A 101 -8.12 -14.94 -14.37
CA GLY A 101 -8.84 -13.90 -15.09
C GLY A 101 -9.26 -12.73 -14.20
N ARG A 102 -9.71 -11.64 -14.83
CA ARG A 102 -10.14 -10.41 -14.15
C ARG A 102 -11.21 -10.66 -13.09
N GLN A 103 -12.21 -11.49 -13.37
CA GLN A 103 -13.30 -11.75 -12.44
C GLN A 103 -12.77 -12.37 -11.13
N SER A 104 -11.95 -13.42 -11.24
CA SER A 104 -11.33 -14.07 -10.09
C SER A 104 -10.38 -13.13 -9.33
N LEU A 105 -9.72 -12.19 -10.02
CA LEU A 105 -8.93 -11.15 -9.36
C LEU A 105 -9.82 -10.17 -8.57
N THR A 106 -10.98 -9.79 -9.12
CA THR A 106 -11.98 -8.98 -8.42
C THR A 106 -12.53 -9.70 -7.19
N ASP A 107 -12.87 -10.98 -7.33
CA ASP A 107 -13.37 -11.80 -6.22
C ASP A 107 -12.32 -11.91 -5.11
N LEU A 108 -11.04 -12.10 -5.48
CA LEU A 108 -9.94 -12.09 -4.53
C LEU A 108 -9.81 -10.74 -3.80
N CYS A 109 -9.90 -9.62 -4.53
CA CYS A 109 -9.86 -8.30 -3.90
C CYS A 109 -11.02 -8.13 -2.92
N TYR A 110 -12.22 -8.54 -3.29
CA TYR A 110 -13.40 -8.49 -2.44
C TYR A 110 -13.23 -9.35 -1.17
N MET A 111 -12.78 -10.60 -1.31
CA MET A 111 -12.55 -11.51 -0.17
C MET A 111 -11.51 -10.98 0.81
N MET A 112 -10.50 -10.28 0.31
CA MET A 112 -9.43 -9.69 1.12
C MET A 112 -9.76 -8.29 1.64
N ASN A 113 -10.98 -7.79 1.39
CA ASN A 113 -11.39 -6.42 1.67
C ASN A 113 -10.39 -5.38 1.12
N MET A 114 -9.87 -5.66 -0.08
CA MET A 114 -8.96 -4.77 -0.79
C MET A 114 -9.75 -3.79 -1.67
N PRO A 115 -9.17 -2.62 -1.96
CA PRO A 115 -9.63 -1.74 -3.04
C PRO A 115 -9.91 -2.52 -4.34
N GLY A 116 -10.91 -2.08 -5.10
CA GLY A 116 -11.30 -2.72 -6.37
C GLY A 116 -10.13 -3.05 -7.30
N ALA A 117 -10.28 -4.13 -8.08
CA ALA A 117 -9.22 -4.71 -8.89
C ALA A 117 -8.55 -3.69 -9.84
N PRO A 118 -7.27 -3.94 -10.25
CA PRO A 118 -6.54 -3.06 -11.16
C PRO A 118 -7.35 -2.71 -12.43
N PRO A 119 -7.22 -1.47 -12.95
CA PRO A 119 -7.78 -1.13 -14.25
C PRO A 119 -7.13 -2.00 -15.33
N VAL A 120 -7.88 -2.34 -16.37
CA VAL A 120 -7.31 -3.01 -17.55
C VAL A 120 -6.38 -2.00 -18.21
N THR A 121 -5.08 -2.26 -18.23
CA THR A 121 -4.24 -1.69 -19.27
C THR A 121 -4.63 -2.40 -20.54
N GLU A 122 -5.19 -1.68 -21.52
CA GLU A 122 -5.37 -2.19 -22.88
C GLU A 122 -3.97 -2.53 -23.44
N SER A 123 -3.46 -3.71 -23.11
CA SER A 123 -2.47 -4.34 -23.96
C SER A 123 -3.24 -4.67 -25.23
N ASN A 124 -2.90 -4.00 -26.32
CA ASN A 124 -3.26 -4.42 -27.68
C ASN A 124 -2.67 -5.82 -27.91
N CYS A 125 -3.28 -6.84 -27.32
CA CYS A 125 -3.17 -8.20 -27.79
C CYS A 125 -4.17 -8.30 -28.93
N SER A 126 -3.78 -7.75 -30.07
CA SER A 126 -4.38 -8.10 -31.34
C SER A 126 -4.15 -9.60 -31.54
N THR A 127 -5.09 -10.41 -31.05
CA THR A 127 -5.38 -11.71 -31.64
C THR A 127 -5.83 -11.43 -33.07
N GLN A 128 -4.90 -11.49 -34.02
CA GLN A 128 -5.28 -11.74 -35.41
C GLN A 128 -5.42 -13.25 -35.59
N PRO A 129 -6.54 -13.73 -36.16
CA PRO A 129 -6.66 -15.10 -36.64
C PRO A 129 -5.72 -15.37 -37.84
#